data_AF-A0A7X9SSC5-F1
#
_entry.id   AF-A0A7X9SSC5-F1
#
_cell.length_a   1.000
_cell.length_b   1.000
_cell.length_c   1.000
_cell.angle_alpha   90.00
_cell.angle_beta   90.00
_cell.angle_gamma   90.00
#
_symmetry.space_group_name_H-M   'P 1'
#
loop_
_entity.id
_entity.type
_entity.pdbx_description
1 polymer ?
#
loop_
_entity_poly.entity_id
_entity_poly.type
_entity_poly.pdbx_seq_one_letter_code
_entity_poly.pdbx_strand_id
1 'polypeptide(L)'
;MSISKIPQSELNVMKVIWAHKEPISSKEVINELSEKAGWKRTTTLTLLSKLVQKEFLSAEKIKLYTYYTARISKKDYLEFETKYFFTNIHENSLKSLITALHDNNELTNDDLDDLEKWIKNQKE
;
A
#
# COMPACT_ATOMS: atom_id res chain seq x y z
N MET A 1 12.77 11.08 3.99
CA MET A 1 12.58 9.66 3.64
C MET A 1 11.95 9.60 2.27
N SER A 2 12.54 8.85 1.34
CA SER A 2 12.00 8.70 -0.02
C SER A 2 11.13 7.45 -0.08
N ILE A 3 9.81 7.63 0.01
CA ILE A 3 8.86 6.54 -0.25
C ILE A 3 8.93 6.23 -1.76
N SER A 4 9.08 4.96 -2.11
CA SER A 4 9.14 4.49 -3.50
C SER A 4 8.02 3.49 -3.78
N LYS A 5 7.61 3.37 -5.03
CA LYS A 5 6.56 2.40 -5.40
C LYS A 5 7.06 0.98 -5.17
N ILE A 6 6.30 0.20 -4.40
CA ILE A 6 6.57 -1.21 -4.20
C ILE A 6 5.65 -2.07 -5.10
N PRO A 7 6.14 -3.18 -5.67
CA PRO A 7 5.32 -4.11 -6.44
C PRO A 7 4.26 -4.77 -5.56
N GLN A 8 3.21 -5.32 -6.20
CA GLN A 8 2.08 -5.96 -5.52
C GLN A 8 2.50 -7.03 -4.51
N SER A 9 3.54 -7.82 -4.83
CA SER A 9 4.06 -8.83 -3.90
C SER A 9 4.63 -8.22 -2.62
N GLU A 10 5.36 -7.10 -2.71
CA GLU A 10 5.88 -6.39 -1.55
C GLU A 10 4.75 -5.70 -0.78
N LEU A 11 3.75 -5.15 -1.49
CA LEU A 11 2.57 -4.54 -0.87
C LEU A 11 1.77 -5.54 -0.05
N ASN A 12 1.63 -6.79 -0.51
CA ASN A 12 0.96 -7.84 0.25
C ASN A 12 1.68 -8.14 1.57
N VAL A 13 3.02 -8.15 1.58
CA VAL A 13 3.79 -8.28 2.83
C VAL A 13 3.53 -7.10 3.76
N MET A 14 3.55 -5.86 3.23
CA MET A 14 3.24 -4.67 4.03
C MET A 14 1.82 -4.70 4.60
N LYS A 15 0.82 -5.18 3.84
CA LYS A 15 -0.56 -5.34 4.34
C LYS A 15 -0.64 -6.29 5.54
N VAL A 16 0.10 -7.39 5.52
CA VAL A 16 0.22 -8.32 6.65
C VAL A 16 0.83 -7.60 7.85
N ILE A 17 1.93 -6.88 7.66
CA ILE A 17 2.61 -6.19 8.75
C ILE A 17 1.75 -5.06 9.32
N TRP A 18 1.07 -4.27 8.49
CA TRP A 18 0.16 -3.21 8.93
C TRP A 18 -1.10 -3.71 9.62
N ALA A 19 -1.51 -4.96 9.38
CA ALA A 19 -2.62 -5.57 10.09
C ALA A 19 -2.25 -5.86 11.57
N HIS A 20 -0.97 -5.91 11.89
CA HIS A 20 -0.46 -6.13 13.23
C HIS A 20 -0.03 -4.81 13.87
N LYS A 21 -0.46 -4.57 15.11
CA LYS A 21 -0.08 -3.36 15.87
C LYS A 21 1.31 -3.48 16.51
N GLU A 22 1.79 -4.70 16.69
CA GLU A 22 3.06 -5.02 17.34
C GLU A 22 4.07 -5.57 16.33
N PRO A 23 5.39 -5.51 16.63
CA PRO A 23 6.41 -6.12 15.80
C PRO A 23 6.10 -7.59 15.53
N ILE A 24 6.04 -7.96 14.25
CA ILE A 24 5.67 -9.31 13.83
C ILE A 24 6.93 -10.14 13.59
N SER A 25 6.96 -11.37 14.11
CA SER A 25 8.11 -12.25 13.91
C SER A 25 8.17 -12.80 12.48
N SER A 26 9.37 -13.13 12.01
CA SER A 26 9.58 -13.76 10.69
C SER A 26 8.73 -15.02 10.50
N LYS A 27 8.54 -15.81 11.56
CA LYS A 27 7.72 -17.03 11.55
C LYS A 27 6.24 -16.71 11.29
N GLU A 28 5.70 -15.71 11.98
CA GLU A 28 4.30 -15.31 11.84
C GLU A 28 4.02 -14.76 10.44
N VAL A 29 4.90 -13.89 9.91
CA VAL A 29 4.77 -13.37 8.54
C VAL A 29 4.79 -14.51 7.51
N ILE A 30 5.68 -15.49 7.68
CA ILE A 30 5.77 -16.66 6.80
C ILE A 30 4.48 -17.47 6.84
N ASN A 31 3.96 -17.77 8.04
CA ASN A 31 2.72 -18.53 8.18
C ASN A 31 1.55 -17.82 7.52
N GLU A 32 1.35 -16.53 7.82
CA GLU A 32 0.19 -15.78 7.32
C GLU A 32 0.21 -15.62 5.80
N LEU A 33 1.39 -15.38 5.21
CA LEU A 33 1.54 -15.30 3.75
C LEU A 33 1.50 -16.68 3.07
N SER A 34 1.91 -17.74 3.78
CA SER A 34 1.74 -19.11 3.27
C SER A 34 0.25 -19.48 3.22
N GLU A 35 -0.54 -19.08 4.21
CA GLU A 35 -1.99 -19.34 4.24
C GLU A 35 -2.76 -18.45 3.25
N LYS A 36 -2.48 -17.14 3.21
CA LYS A 36 -3.20 -16.19 2.35
C LYS A 36 -2.81 -16.28 0.88
N ALA A 37 -1.52 -16.50 0.58
CA ALA A 37 -0.98 -16.38 -0.78
C ALA A 37 -0.27 -17.65 -1.27
N GLY A 38 -0.18 -18.72 -0.47
CA GLY A 38 0.49 -19.97 -0.85
C GLY A 38 2.00 -19.84 -1.03
N TRP A 39 2.62 -18.80 -0.45
CA TRP A 39 4.03 -18.50 -0.70
C TRP A 39 4.98 -19.41 0.06
N LYS A 40 6.09 -19.77 -0.59
CA LYS A 40 7.19 -20.49 0.05
C LYS A 40 7.92 -19.57 1.03
N ARG A 41 8.44 -20.16 2.10
CA ARG A 41 9.25 -19.48 3.13
C ARG A 41 10.35 -18.59 2.55
N THR A 42 11.07 -19.09 1.55
CA THR A 42 12.17 -18.38 0.89
C THR A 42 11.68 -17.10 0.19
N THR A 43 10.56 -17.16 -0.52
CA THR A 43 9.96 -16.00 -1.20
C THR A 43 9.61 -14.89 -0.20
N THR A 44 8.95 -15.23 0.90
CA THR A 44 8.60 -14.27 1.95
C THR A 44 9.84 -13.62 2.56
N LEU A 45 10.88 -14.40 2.88
CA LEU A 45 12.13 -13.86 3.42
C LEU A 45 12.85 -12.94 2.43
N THR A 46 12.86 -13.28 1.13
CA THR A 46 13.44 -12.41 0.11
C THR A 46 12.70 -11.08 0.00
N LEU A 47 11.36 -11.10 0.03
CA LEU A 47 10.54 -9.88 -0.01
C LEU A 47 10.74 -9.02 1.24
N LEU A 48 10.78 -9.64 2.43
CA LEU A 48 11.08 -8.95 3.68
C LEU A 48 12.45 -8.27 3.63
N SER A 49 13.50 -8.97 3.19
CA SER A 49 14.83 -8.39 3.05
C SER A 49 14.87 -7.21 2.08
N LYS A 50 14.14 -7.28 0.95
CA LYS A 50 14.01 -6.16 0.00
C LYS A 50 13.31 -4.96 0.63
N LEU A 51 12.23 -5.19 1.39
CA LEU A 51 11.50 -4.12 2.09
C LEU A 51 12.34 -3.45 3.18
N VAL A 52 13.19 -4.22 3.87
CA VAL A 52 14.17 -3.67 4.84
C VAL A 52 15.24 -2.85 4.12
N GLN A 53 15.78 -3.33 2.99
CA GLN A 53 16.74 -2.58 2.18
C GLN A 53 16.16 -1.26 1.64
N LYS A 54 14.86 -1.23 1.34
CA LYS A 54 14.13 -0.02 0.93
C LYS A 54 13.70 0.86 2.11
N GLU A 55 14.07 0.51 3.33
CA GLU A 55 13.72 1.21 4.59
C GLU A 55 12.23 1.26 4.93
N PHE A 56 11.39 0.45 4.28
CA PHE A 56 9.96 0.34 4.60
C PHE A 56 9.72 -0.39 5.93
N LEU A 57 10.61 -1.33 6.23
CA LEU A 57 10.58 -2.15 7.44
C LEU A 57 11.89 -1.98 8.21
N SER A 58 11.79 -1.98 9.52
CA SER A 58 12.92 -2.24 10.40
C SER A 58 12.93 -3.72 10.77
N ALA A 59 14.10 -4.33 10.78
CA ALA A 59 14.28 -5.71 11.22
C ALA A 59 15.15 -5.71 12.48
N GLU A 60 14.64 -6.29 13.56
CA GLU A 60 15.34 -6.44 14.82
C GLU A 60 15.47 -7.93 15.16
N LYS A 61 16.70 -8.40 15.38
CA LYS A 61 16.93 -9.78 15.77
C LYS A 61 16.82 -9.91 17.29
N ILE A 62 15.76 -10.57 17.76
CA ILE A 62 15.52 -10.82 19.17
C ILE A 62 15.59 -12.33 19.42
N LYS A 63 16.67 -12.76 20.06
CA LYS A 63 16.99 -14.18 20.34
C LYS A 63 17.04 -15.02 19.05
N LEU A 64 16.06 -15.91 18.88
CA LEU A 64 15.98 -16.88 17.78
C LEU A 64 15.26 -16.32 16.54
N TYR A 65 14.45 -15.28 16.70
CA TYR A 65 13.59 -14.76 15.64
C TYR A 65 13.93 -13.32 15.28
N THR A 66 13.67 -12.96 14.02
CA THR A 66 13.73 -11.58 13.54
C THR A 66 12.34 -11.01 13.60
N TYR A 67 12.18 -9.86 14.24
CA TYR A 67 10.95 -9.10 14.32
C TYR A 67 10.99 -7.97 13.30
N TYR A 68 9.87 -7.74 12.63
CA TYR A 68 9.70 -6.70 11.63
C TYR A 68 8.72 -5.66 12.13
N THR A 69 9.11 -4.39 11.99
CA THR A 69 8.28 -3.24 12.36
C THR A 69 8.13 -2.34 11.15
N ALA A 70 6.89 -1.94 10.83
CA ALA A 70 6.64 -0.98 9.77
C ALA A 70 7.21 0.39 10.14
N ARG A 71 8.08 0.94 9.29
CA ARG A 71 8.57 2.32 9.40
C ARG A 71 7.64 3.31 8.72
N ILE A 72 7.02 2.88 7.62
CA ILE A 72 6.05 3.66 6.87
C ILE A 72 4.66 3.17 7.25
N SER A 73 3.79 4.09 7.66
CA SER A 73 2.41 3.73 7.98
C SER A 73 1.62 3.40 6.71
N LYS A 74 0.56 2.60 6.84
CA LYS A 74 -0.36 2.33 5.73
C LYS A 74 -0.91 3.62 5.12
N LYS A 75 -1.18 4.62 5.96
CA LYS A 75 -1.71 5.93 5.55
C LYS A 75 -0.70 6.68 4.70
N ASP A 76 0.54 6.81 5.17
CA ASP A 76 1.59 7.55 4.44
C ASP A 76 1.88 6.89 3.08
N TYR A 77 1.91 5.56 3.03
CA TYR A 77 2.09 4.84 1.77
C TYR A 77 0.91 5.04 0.82
N LEU A 78 -0.31 5.01 1.34
CA LEU A 78 -1.52 5.23 0.53
C LEU A 78 -1.55 6.64 -0.06
N GLU A 79 -1.21 7.67 0.73
CA GLU A 79 -1.11 9.05 0.27
C GLU A 79 -0.03 9.19 -0.82
N PHE A 80 1.14 8.56 -0.61
CA PHE A 80 2.19 8.52 -1.62
C PHE A 80 1.74 7.81 -2.90
N GLU A 81 1.14 6.64 -2.81
CA GLU A 81 0.70 5.85 -3.97
C GLU A 81 -0.40 6.57 -4.74
N THR A 82 -1.35 7.18 -4.04
CA THR A 82 -2.42 7.98 -4.64
C THR A 82 -1.86 9.18 -5.40
N LYS A 83 -0.92 9.92 -4.78
CA LYS A 83 -0.26 11.06 -5.43
C LYS A 83 0.58 10.61 -6.62
N TYR A 84 1.34 9.52 -6.48
CA TYR A 84 2.14 8.97 -7.58
C TYR A 84 1.25 8.50 -8.74
N PHE A 85 0.14 7.82 -8.45
CA PHE A 85 -0.84 7.41 -9.45
C PHE A 85 -1.45 8.63 -10.16
N PHE A 86 -1.90 9.63 -9.39
CA PHE A 86 -2.49 10.85 -9.93
C PHE A 86 -1.52 11.64 -10.82
N THR A 87 -0.28 11.82 -10.38
CA THR A 87 0.73 12.58 -11.13
C THR A 87 1.30 11.80 -12.30
N ASN A 88 1.54 10.50 -12.17
CA ASN A 88 2.33 9.72 -13.13
C ASN A 88 1.49 8.91 -14.12
N ILE A 89 0.21 8.63 -13.82
CA ILE A 89 -0.72 7.95 -14.73
C ILE A 89 -1.70 8.95 -15.34
N HIS A 90 -2.21 9.89 -14.53
CA HIS A 90 -3.19 10.88 -14.98
C HIS A 90 -2.58 12.26 -15.26
N GLU A 91 -1.25 12.41 -15.19
CA GLU A 91 -0.53 13.66 -15.51
C GLU A 91 -1.06 14.89 -14.73
N ASN A 92 -1.49 14.67 -13.48
CA ASN A 92 -2.16 15.67 -12.62
C ASN A 92 -3.53 16.17 -13.14
N SER A 93 -4.18 15.41 -14.02
CA SER A 93 -5.49 15.75 -14.56
C SER A 93 -6.60 14.99 -13.82
N LEU A 94 -7.34 15.69 -12.96
CA LEU A 94 -8.59 15.17 -12.37
C LEU A 94 -9.60 14.74 -13.44
N LYS A 95 -9.64 15.47 -14.57
CA LYS A 95 -10.49 15.10 -15.70
C LYS A 95 -10.11 13.72 -16.26
N SER A 96 -8.82 13.45 -16.43
CA SER A 96 -8.33 12.14 -16.91
C SER A 96 -8.75 11.01 -15.96
N LEU A 97 -8.64 11.23 -14.64
CA LEU A 97 -9.06 10.25 -13.63
C LEU A 97 -10.58 9.99 -13.69
N ILE A 98 -11.40 11.04 -13.68
CA ILE A 98 -12.86 10.93 -13.69
C ILE A 98 -13.35 10.28 -14.98
N THR A 99 -12.78 10.64 -16.14
CA THR A 99 -13.12 10.00 -17.42
C THR A 99 -12.80 8.51 -17.41
N ALA A 100 -11.62 8.11 -16.93
CA ALA A 100 -11.24 6.69 -16.87
C ALA A 100 -12.13 5.85 -15.94
N LEU A 101 -12.64 6.44 -14.85
CA LEU A 101 -13.56 5.78 -13.93
C LEU A 101 -14.99 5.71 -14.49
N HIS A 102 -15.44 6.77 -15.17
CA HIS A 102 -16.74 6.81 -15.85
C HIS A 102 -16.79 5.80 -17.01
N ASP A 103 -15.74 5.72 -17.83
CA ASP A 103 -15.69 4.80 -18.98
C ASP A 103 -15.67 3.32 -18.56
N ASN A 104 -15.26 3.01 -17.32
CA ASN A 104 -15.30 1.65 -16.76
C ASN A 104 -16.58 1.35 -15.95
N ASN A 105 -17.62 2.20 -16.02
CA ASN A 105 -18.84 2.08 -15.22
C ASN A 105 -18.59 2.06 -13.69
N GLU A 106 -17.44 2.52 -13.22
CA GLU A 106 -17.12 2.61 -11.78
C GLU A 106 -17.60 3.93 -11.16
N LEU A 107 -18.11 4.86 -11.98
CA LEU A 107 -18.83 6.05 -11.57
C LEU A 107 -20.21 6.08 -12.20
N THR A 108 -21.23 6.25 -11.36
CA THR A 108 -22.59 6.51 -11.83
C THR A 108 -22.84 8.02 -11.98
N ASN A 109 -23.94 8.37 -12.63
CA ASN A 109 -24.36 9.77 -12.71
C ASN A 109 -24.67 10.38 -11.32
N ASP A 110 -25.11 9.56 -10.35
CA ASP A 110 -25.32 10.00 -8.97
C ASP A 110 -23.99 10.36 -8.29
N ASP A 111 -22.95 9.53 -8.48
CA ASP A 111 -21.61 9.81 -7.95
C ASP A 111 -21.02 11.11 -8.51
N LEU A 112 -21.31 11.42 -9.79
CA LEU A 112 -20.90 12.68 -10.42
C LEU A 112 -21.64 13.89 -9.84
N ASP A 113 -22.93 13.77 -9.55
CA ASP A 113 -23.74 14.85 -8.96
C ASP A 113 -23.30 15.15 -7.52
N ASP A 114 -23.01 14.11 -6.74
CA ASP A 114 -22.45 14.25 -5.39
C ASP A 114 -21.05 14.88 -5.40
N LEU A 115 -20.20 14.51 -6.37
CA LEU A 115 -18.90 15.15 -6.58
C LEU A 115 -19.05 16.62 -6.95
N GLU A 116 -19.99 16.97 -7.83
CA GLU A 116 -20.26 18.36 -8.21
C GLU A 116 -20.69 19.19 -6.99
N LYS A 117 -21.61 18.68 -6.18
CA LYS A 117 -22.05 19.32 -4.92
C LYS A 117 -20.89 19.50 -3.95
N TRP A 118 -20.07 18.47 -3.74
CA TRP A 118 -18.91 18.55 -2.86
C TRP A 118 -17.90 19.62 -3.32
N ILE A 119 -17.62 19.70 -4.63
CA ILE A 119 -16.71 20.72 -5.19
C ILE A 119 -17.28 22.13 -5.01
N LYS A 120 -18.58 22.34 -5.20
CA LYS A 120 -19.22 23.65 -4.97
C LYS A 120 -19.07 24.09 -3.52
N ASN A 121 -19.32 23.19 -2.57
CA ASN A 121 -19.19 23.47 -1.13
C ASN A 121 -17.75 23.73 -0.66
N GLN A 122 -16.72 23.29 -1.40
CA GLN A 122 -15.31 23.56 -1.09
C GLN A 122 -14.79 24.89 -1.67
N LYS A 123 -15.54 25.52 -2.59
CA LYS A 123 -15.16 26.79 -3.22
C LYS A 123 -15.79 28.02 -2.56
N GLU A 124 -16.74 27.82 -1.65
CA GLU A 124 -17.26 28.83 -0.72
C GLU A 124 -16.37 28.95 0.52
#